data_AF-A0AA38L8Y0-F1
#
_entry.id   AF-A0AA38L8Y0-F1
#
_cell.length_a   1.000
_cell.length_b   1.000
_cell.length_c   1.000
_cell.angle_alpha   90.00
_cell.angle_beta   90.00
_cell.angle_gamma   90.00
#
_symmetry.space_group_name_H-M   'P 1'
#
loop_
_entity.id
_entity.type
_entity.pdbx_description
1 polymer ?
#
loop_
_entity_poly.entity_id
_entity_poly.type
_entity_poly.pdbx_seq_one_letter_code
_entity_poly.pdbx_strand_id
1 'polypeptide(L)'
;FGEQQKYADLMIEITKLSQGEKEKIRDYHARVLELRRKLDAQIRKEGLADGLMNGVDNLLCKHFILGMKPEIRQRVKYDRPATIEQAKEIARRQEESMEEEPKEIVAKVEPTPAPLVQNPQPLP
;
A
#
# COMPACT_ATOMS: atom_id res chain seq x y z
N PHE A 1 26.84 -19.89 19.41
CA PHE A 1 26.66 -19.58 17.97
C PHE A 1 25.20 -19.51 17.51
N GLY A 2 24.21 -20.13 18.18
CA GLY A 2 22.83 -20.19 17.66
C GLY A 2 21.97 -18.92 17.76
N GLU A 3 22.24 -18.00 18.69
CA GLU A 3 21.36 -16.84 18.92
C GLU A 3 21.61 -15.71 17.92
N GLN A 4 22.87 -15.32 17.71
CA GLN A 4 23.24 -14.33 16.69
C GLN A 4 22.80 -14.73 15.27
N GLN A 5 22.80 -16.03 14.96
CA GLN A 5 22.27 -16.54 13.69
C GLN A 5 20.78 -16.23 13.56
N LYS A 6 20.01 -16.38 14.64
CA LYS A 6 18.57 -16.13 14.65
C LYS A 6 18.24 -14.64 14.48
N TYR A 7 19.01 -13.72 15.08
CA TYR A 7 18.86 -12.30 14.81
C TYR A 7 19.14 -11.98 13.33
N ALA A 8 20.23 -12.52 12.78
CA ALA A 8 20.58 -12.33 11.38
C ALA A 8 19.48 -12.87 10.43
N ASP A 9 18.92 -14.04 10.72
CA ASP A 9 17.84 -14.64 9.93
C ASP A 9 16.58 -13.76 9.92
N LEU A 10 16.21 -13.19 11.08
CA LEU A 10 15.08 -12.25 11.18
C LEU A 10 15.36 -10.94 10.42
N MET A 11 16.59 -10.44 10.43
CA MET A 11 16.97 -9.26 9.65
C MET A 11 16.90 -9.53 8.14
N ILE A 12 17.31 -10.73 7.69
CA ILE A 12 17.14 -11.17 6.30
C ILE A 12 15.66 -11.27 5.95
N GLU A 13 14.80 -11.74 6.86
CA GLU A 13 13.36 -11.83 6.63
C GLU A 13 12.73 -10.46 6.35
N ILE A 14 13.20 -9.38 7.01
CA ILE A 14 12.77 -8.01 6.71
C ILE A 14 12.99 -7.68 5.23
N THR A 15 14.15 -8.05 4.68
CA THR A 15 14.49 -7.74 3.29
C THR A 15 13.63 -8.47 2.26
N LYS A 16 13.00 -9.57 2.67
CA LYS A 16 12.15 -10.42 1.84
C LYS A 16 10.66 -10.10 2.00
N LEU A 17 10.30 -9.08 2.78
CA LEU A 17 8.92 -8.65 2.94
C LEU A 17 8.33 -8.28 1.58
N SER A 18 7.24 -8.94 1.24
CA SER A 18 6.46 -8.69 0.04
C SER A 18 4.99 -8.95 0.37
N GLN A 19 4.12 -8.04 -0.04
CA GLN A 19 2.68 -8.22 0.04
C GLN A 19 2.29 -9.33 -0.92
N GLY A 20 1.50 -10.29 -0.44
CA GLY A 20 0.94 -11.35 -1.29
C GLY A 20 -0.03 -10.81 -2.35
N GLU A 21 -0.16 -11.51 -3.46
CA GLU A 21 -1.00 -11.08 -4.60
C GLU A 21 -2.46 -10.81 -4.20
N LYS A 22 -3.02 -11.63 -3.31
CA LYS A 22 -4.40 -11.48 -2.78
C LYS A 22 -4.43 -11.02 -1.32
N GLU A 23 -3.27 -10.68 -0.75
CA GLU A 23 -3.15 -10.28 0.65
C GLU A 23 -3.61 -8.84 0.82
N LYS A 24 -4.52 -8.59 1.77
CA LYS A 24 -4.98 -7.25 2.14
C LYS A 24 -3.90 -6.53 2.95
N ILE A 25 -3.89 -5.20 2.89
CA ILE A 25 -2.91 -4.37 3.62
C ILE A 25 -2.94 -4.65 5.12
N ARG A 26 -4.11 -4.89 5.71
CA ARG A 26 -4.26 -5.23 7.13
C ARG A 26 -3.48 -6.49 7.51
N ASP A 27 -3.58 -7.53 6.69
CA ASP A 27 -3.00 -8.84 6.98
C ASP A 27 -1.48 -8.83 6.71
N TYR A 28 -1.05 -8.14 5.65
CA TYR A 28 0.36 -7.86 5.40
C TYR A 28 1.00 -7.10 6.57
N HIS A 29 0.33 -6.06 7.07
CA HIS A 29 0.77 -5.30 8.24
C HIS A 29 0.88 -6.17 9.50
N ALA A 30 -0.09 -7.04 9.77
CA ALA A 30 -0.08 -7.93 10.92
C ALA A 30 1.16 -8.84 10.94
N ARG A 31 1.54 -9.39 9.79
CA ARG A 31 2.78 -10.19 9.65
C ARG A 31 4.04 -9.37 9.95
N VAL A 32 4.10 -8.13 9.49
CA VAL A 32 5.24 -7.24 9.76
C VAL A 32 5.34 -6.91 11.26
N LEU A 33 4.22 -6.71 11.95
CA LEU A 33 4.20 -6.55 13.40
C LEU A 33 4.65 -7.81 14.14
N GLU A 34 4.30 -8.99 13.65
CA GLU A 34 4.78 -10.25 14.22
C GLU A 34 6.31 -10.37 14.09
N LEU A 35 6.87 -10.02 12.93
CA LEU A 35 8.31 -9.99 12.71
C LEU A 35 9.00 -8.97 13.64
N ARG A 36 8.43 -7.77 13.79
CA ARG A 36 8.89 -6.76 14.75
C ARG A 36 8.95 -7.30 16.18
N ARG A 37 7.91 -8.02 16.61
CA ARG A 37 7.84 -8.66 17.93
C ARG A 37 8.90 -9.74 18.12
N LYS A 38 9.15 -10.56 17.09
CA LYS A 38 10.23 -11.57 17.12
C LYS A 38 11.60 -10.91 17.27
N LEU A 39 11.84 -9.81 16.57
CA LEU A 39 13.08 -9.03 16.68
C LEU A 39 13.25 -8.39 18.05
N ASP A 40 12.23 -7.73 18.59
CA ASP A 40 12.28 -7.14 19.95
C ASP A 40 12.60 -8.20 21.01
N ALA A 41 11.94 -9.36 20.93
CA ALA A 41 12.22 -10.48 21.84
C ALA A 41 13.66 -11.00 21.70
N GLN A 42 14.17 -11.10 20.46
CA GLN A 42 15.53 -11.57 20.21
C GLN A 42 16.59 -10.56 20.68
N ILE A 43 16.39 -9.26 20.41
CA ILE A 43 17.27 -8.17 20.84
C ILE A 43 17.39 -8.13 22.36
N ARG A 44 16.27 -8.20 23.08
CA ARG A 44 16.27 -8.25 24.55
C ARG A 44 16.96 -9.49 25.09
N LYS A 45 16.74 -10.64 24.44
CA LYS A 45 17.36 -11.91 24.83
C LYS A 45 18.89 -11.86 24.71
N GLU A 46 19.40 -11.24 23.65
CA GLU A 46 20.83 -11.10 23.38
C GLU A 46 21.49 -9.94 24.14
N GLY A 47 20.71 -9.13 24.87
CA GLY A 47 21.23 -7.95 25.57
C GLY A 47 21.79 -6.88 24.63
N LEU A 48 21.25 -6.79 23.41
CA LEU A 48 21.66 -5.78 22.43
C LEU A 48 21.16 -4.39 22.84
N ALA A 49 21.82 -3.34 22.32
CA ALA A 49 21.57 -1.96 22.73
C ALA A 49 20.11 -1.51 22.51
N ASP A 50 19.54 -0.80 23.49
CA ASP A 50 18.13 -0.35 23.47
C ASP A 50 17.79 0.54 22.25
N GLY A 51 18.77 1.27 21.71
CA GLY A 51 18.59 2.10 20.51
C GLY A 51 18.46 1.31 19.20
N LEU A 52 18.77 0.01 19.20
CA LEU A 52 18.75 -0.83 18.00
C LEU A 52 17.33 -0.98 17.43
N MET A 53 16.31 -1.02 18.29
CA MET A 53 14.93 -1.15 17.85
C MET A 53 14.46 0.03 16.99
N ASN A 54 15.00 1.24 17.20
CA ASN A 54 14.69 2.38 16.34
C ASN A 54 15.23 2.16 14.91
N GLY A 55 16.43 1.59 14.79
CA GLY A 55 17.00 1.20 13.49
C GLY A 55 16.19 0.11 12.80
N VAL A 56 15.75 -0.90 13.58
CA VAL A 56 14.87 -1.98 13.10
C VAL A 56 13.53 -1.43 12.62
N ASP A 57 12.91 -0.52 13.37
CA ASP A 57 11.63 0.09 13.00
C ASP A 57 11.72 0.90 11.71
N ASN A 58 12.82 1.66 11.53
CA ASN A 58 13.09 2.37 10.28
C ASN A 58 13.28 1.41 9.10
N LEU A 59 14.01 0.31 9.31
CA LEU A 59 14.24 -0.70 8.28
C LEU A 59 12.93 -1.42 7.91
N LEU A 60 12.13 -1.82 8.91
CA LEU A 60 10.82 -2.41 8.72
C LEU A 60 9.88 -1.49 7.96
N CYS A 61 9.83 -0.20 8.31
CA CYS A 61 9.02 0.79 7.59
C CYS A 61 9.43 0.89 6.12
N LYS A 62 10.73 1.00 5.85
CA LYS A 62 11.25 1.03 4.49
C LYS A 62 10.88 -0.21 3.68
N HIS A 63 11.09 -1.41 4.24
CA HIS A 63 10.83 -2.66 3.54
C HIS A 63 9.33 -2.99 3.42
N PHE A 64 8.53 -2.59 4.40
CA PHE A 64 7.07 -2.65 4.31
C PHE A 64 6.56 -1.87 3.11
N ILE A 65 7.03 -0.64 2.90
CA ILE A 65 6.66 0.17 1.73
C ILE A 65 7.19 -0.44 0.43
N LEU A 66 8.42 -0.95 0.42
CA LEU A 66 9.01 -1.54 -0.79
C LEU A 66 8.28 -2.82 -1.24
N GLY A 67 7.82 -3.63 -0.28
CA GLY A 67 7.10 -4.87 -0.50
C GLY A 67 5.63 -4.72 -0.86
N MET A 68 5.04 -3.53 -0.73
CA MET A 68 3.67 -3.27 -1.18
C MET A 68 3.51 -3.46 -2.68
N LYS A 69 2.27 -3.79 -3.10
CA LYS A 69 1.86 -3.78 -4.50
C LYS A 69 2.21 -2.44 -5.18
N PRO A 70 2.63 -2.44 -6.46
CA PRO A 70 3.11 -1.24 -7.15
C PRO A 70 2.17 -0.03 -7.05
N GLU A 71 0.87 -0.26 -7.22
CA GLU A 71 -0.20 0.76 -7.23
C GLU A 71 -0.32 1.44 -5.87
N ILE A 72 -0.32 0.64 -4.80
CA ILE A 72 -0.38 1.13 -3.42
C ILE A 72 0.94 1.80 -3.03
N ARG A 73 2.07 1.16 -3.35
CA ARG A 73 3.41 1.65 -3.04
C ARG A 73 3.67 3.04 -3.59
N GLN A 74 3.23 3.33 -4.81
CA GLN A 74 3.43 4.64 -5.43
C GLN A 74 2.75 5.73 -4.60
N ARG A 75 1.52 5.50 -4.15
CA ARG A 75 0.79 6.43 -3.30
C ARG A 75 1.47 6.64 -1.96
N VAL A 76 1.83 5.55 -1.28
CA VAL A 76 2.50 5.60 0.03
C VAL A 76 3.83 6.34 -0.04
N LYS A 77 4.62 6.14 -1.11
CA LYS A 77 5.88 6.86 -1.33
C LYS A 77 5.68 8.37 -1.53
N TYR A 78 4.60 8.76 -2.19
CA TYR A 78 4.28 10.18 -2.41
C TYR A 78 4.01 10.90 -1.08
N ASP A 79 3.23 10.28 -0.19
CA ASP A 79 2.83 10.85 1.10
C ASP A 79 3.94 10.78 2.17
N ARG A 80 5.05 10.05 1.91
CA ARG A 80 6.27 9.99 2.74
C ARG A 80 6.01 9.75 4.24
N PRO A 81 5.41 8.60 4.62
CA PRO A 81 5.16 8.27 6.02
C PRO A 81 6.47 8.11 6.81
N ALA A 82 6.45 8.55 8.06
CA ALA A 82 7.56 8.36 9.00
C ALA A 82 7.48 7.03 9.76
N THR A 83 6.30 6.40 9.81
CA THR A 83 6.06 5.17 10.58
C THR A 83 5.28 4.12 9.79
N ILE A 84 5.39 2.86 10.22
CA ILE A 84 4.63 1.74 9.63
C ILE A 84 3.12 2.00 9.73
N GLU A 85 2.64 2.54 10.85
CA GLU A 85 1.22 2.84 11.05
C GLU A 85 0.70 3.91 10.07
N GLN A 86 1.49 4.96 9.83
CA GLN A 86 1.15 5.96 8.81
C GLN A 86 1.15 5.33 7.41
N ALA A 87 2.17 4.51 7.09
CA ALA A 87 2.24 3.81 5.81
C ALA A 87 1.03 2.89 5.60
N LYS A 88 0.61 2.16 6.65
CA LYS A 88 -0.57 1.29 6.64
C LYS A 88 -1.85 2.07 6.36
N GLU A 89 -2.04 3.20 7.03
CA GLU A 89 -3.26 3.99 6.86
C GLU A 89 -3.37 4.59 5.45
N ILE A 90 -2.26 5.09 4.88
CA ILE A 90 -2.23 5.54 3.48
C ILE A 90 -2.52 4.37 2.55
N ALA A 91 -1.89 3.22 2.78
CA ALA A 91 -2.07 2.02 1.98
C ALA A 91 -3.51 1.48 2.02
N ARG A 92 -4.15 1.49 3.20
CA ARG A 92 -5.54 1.07 3.40
C ARG A 92 -6.50 1.95 2.59
N ARG A 93 -6.33 3.27 2.65
CA ARG A 93 -7.16 4.21 1.87
C ARG A 93 -7.01 3.98 0.37
N GLN A 94 -5.79 3.71 -0.08
CA GLN A 94 -5.54 3.40 -1.49
C GLN A 94 -6.18 2.06 -1.89
N GLU A 95 -6.07 1.02 -1.06
CA GLU A 95 -6.73 -0.27 -1.27
C GLU A 95 -8.26 -0.12 -1.38
N GLU A 96 -8.87 0.66 -0.49
CA GLU A 96 -10.32 0.96 -0.53
C GLU A 96 -10.72 1.73 -1.80
N SER A 97 -9.94 2.75 -2.19
CA SER A 97 -10.22 3.52 -3.41
C SER A 97 -10.11 2.71 -4.72
N MET A 98 -9.36 1.61 -4.69
CA MET A 98 -9.22 0.70 -5.85
C MET A 98 -10.34 -0.35 -5.89
N GLU A 99 -10.98 -0.63 -4.75
CA GLU A 99 -12.16 -1.50 -4.66
C GLU A 99 -13.44 -0.73 -4.99
N GLU A 100 -13.46 0.57 -4.73
CA GLU A 100 -14.49 1.50 -5.19
C GLU A 100 -14.21 2.01 -6.61
N GLU A 101 -14.26 1.15 -7.63
CA GLU A 101 -14.37 1.68 -9.00
C GLU A 101 -15.70 2.44 -9.17
N PRO A 102 -15.70 3.56 -9.92
CA PRO A 102 -16.85 4.44 -10.05
C PRO A 102 -17.97 3.70 -10.77
N LYS A 103 -19.15 3.62 -10.14
CA LYS A 103 -20.40 3.24 -10.83
C LYS A 103 -20.47 4.05 -12.13
N GLU A 104 -20.51 3.35 -13.27
CA GLU A 104 -20.73 3.92 -14.59
C GLU A 104 -21.83 4.98 -14.50
N ILE A 105 -21.46 6.25 -14.65
CA ILE A 105 -22.45 7.25 -15.04
C ILE A 105 -22.71 6.95 -16.52
N VAL A 106 -23.64 6.03 -16.78
CA VAL A 106 -24.23 5.82 -18.09
C VAL A 106 -24.98 7.11 -18.42
N ALA A 107 -24.25 8.10 -18.94
CA ALA A 107 -24.85 9.27 -19.55
C ALA A 107 -25.57 8.78 -20.81
N LYS A 108 -26.87 8.46 -20.66
CA LYS A 108 -27.82 8.47 -21.78
C LYS A 108 -27.81 9.90 -22.34
N VAL A 109 -26.92 10.16 -23.30
CA VAL A 109 -27.06 11.31 -24.18
C VAL A 109 -28.10 10.89 -25.21
N GLU A 110 -29.34 11.34 -25.02
CA GLU A 110 -30.39 11.23 -26.03
C GLU A 110 -29.89 11.86 -27.35
N PRO A 111 -30.14 11.25 -28.52
CA PRO A 111 -29.74 11.84 -29.77
C PRO A 111 -30.52 13.13 -30.02
N THR A 112 -29.80 14.24 -30.14
CA THR A 112 -30.32 15.55 -30.54
C THR A 112 -31.15 15.42 -31.82
N PRO A 113 -32.42 15.88 -31.88
CA PRO A 113 -33.18 15.87 -33.12
C PRO A 113 -32.55 16.85 -34.11
N ALA A 114 -32.33 16.38 -35.34
CA ALA A 114 -31.76 17.17 -36.42
C ALA A 114 -32.62 18.42 -36.73
N PRO A 115 -32.01 19.57 -37.07
CA PRO A 115 -32.77 20.74 -37.48
C PRO A 115 -33.47 20.48 -38.82
N LEU A 116 -34.79 20.67 -38.85
CA LEU A 116 -35.62 20.61 -40.05
C LEU A 116 -35.16 21.69 -41.04
N VAL A 117 -34.62 21.26 -42.18
CA VAL A 117 -34.33 22.12 -43.33
C VAL A 117 -35.65 22.68 -43.85
N GLN A 118 -35.89 23.98 -43.64
CA GLN A 118 -36.98 24.69 -44.31
C GLN A 118 -36.55 25.01 -45.75
N ASN A 119 -37.18 24.33 -46.71
CA ASN A 119 -37.14 24.71 -48.12
C ASN A 119 -37.83 26.06 -48.31
N PRO A 120 -37.18 27.10 -48.89
CA PRO A 120 -37.92 28.25 -49.39
C PRO A 120 -38.66 27.87 -50.69
N GLN A 121 -39.96 28.20 -50.73
CA GLN A 121 -40.85 28.07 -51.88
C GLN A 121 -40.28 28.77 -53.13
N PRO A 122 -40.60 28.29 -54.35
CA PRO A 122 -40.34 29.05 -55.57
C PRO A 122 -41.30 30.23 -55.67
N LEU A 123 -40.77 31.42 -55.95
CA LEU A 123 -41.54 32.63 -56.20
C LEU A 123 -42.20 32.59 -57.60
N PRO A 124 -43.40 33.19 -57.76
CA PRO A 124 -44.13 33.28 -59.02
C PRO A 124 -43.52 34.27 -60.03
#